data_AF-A0A8J3ZHK8-F1
#
_entry.id   AF-A0A8J3ZHK8-F1
#
_cell.length_a   1.000
_cell.length_b   1.000
_cell.length_c   1.000
_cell.angle_alpha   90.00
_cell.angle_beta   90.00
_cell.angle_gamma   90.00
#
_symmetry.space_group_name_H-M   'P 1'
#
loop_
_entity.id
_entity.type
_entity.pdbx_description
1 polymer ?
#
loop_
_entity_poly.entity_id
_entity_poly.type
_entity_poly.pdbx_seq_one_letter_code
_entity_poly.pdbx_strand_id
1 'polypeptide(L)'
;MRRLGAGAIVAIALSSVLALCLILSTVVAVVSPANEETAAIRPQPAVAAESATPSSNTEARSPAVGQPPTVETRTVTATESIPFEAKAVDDPSLAAGTTEVRTAGVAGVKTLTYEITLTNGVQTGKKLLAEVITTAPTTEVTAHGTKALSPCDPNYTGACVPIASDVDCAGGTGNGPAYVKGPVKVVGSDIYDLDNDNDDIGCE
;
A
#
# COMPACT_ATOMS: atom_id res chain seq x y z
N MET A 1 9.10 13.83 -61.09
CA MET A 1 9.76 13.30 -59.88
C MET A 1 8.68 12.78 -58.95
N ARG A 2 8.72 11.48 -58.65
CA ARG A 2 7.72 10.78 -57.84
C ARG A 2 7.98 11.09 -56.36
N ARG A 3 6.97 11.56 -55.63
CA ARG A 3 6.93 11.44 -54.17
C ARG A 3 5.55 10.91 -53.79
N LEU A 4 5.53 9.61 -53.47
CA LEU A 4 4.42 8.94 -52.79
C LEU A 4 4.33 9.53 -51.38
N GLY A 5 3.19 10.16 -51.06
CA GLY A 5 2.79 10.41 -49.68
C GLY A 5 1.89 9.27 -49.23
N ALA A 6 2.39 8.38 -48.37
CA ALA A 6 1.55 7.58 -47.49
C ALA A 6 0.99 8.55 -46.43
N GLY A 7 -0.29 8.64 -46.13
CA GLY A 7 -1.31 7.59 -46.11
C GLY A 7 -1.77 7.44 -44.66
N ALA A 8 -2.40 8.48 -44.12
CA ALA A 8 -3.07 8.46 -42.82
C ALA A 8 -4.39 7.68 -42.94
N ILE A 9 -4.57 6.63 -42.15
CA ILE A 9 -5.88 6.01 -41.90
C ILE A 9 -6.01 5.80 -40.40
N VAL A 10 -6.87 6.63 -39.82
CA VAL A 10 -7.42 6.56 -38.46
C VAL A 10 -8.79 5.88 -38.58
N ALA A 11 -9.04 4.83 -37.80
CA ALA A 11 -10.37 4.26 -37.49
C ALA A 11 -10.22 3.44 -36.20
N ILE A 12 -10.49 3.99 -35.01
CA ILE A 12 -11.77 4.09 -34.27
C ILE A 12 -12.46 2.74 -34.01
N ALA A 13 -12.27 2.31 -32.76
CA ALA A 13 -13.11 1.57 -31.81
C ALA A 13 -14.47 0.99 -32.24
N LEU A 14 -14.78 -0.20 -31.71
CA LEU A 14 -15.81 -0.45 -30.68
C LEU A 14 -16.14 -1.95 -30.63
N SER A 15 -16.04 -2.58 -29.45
CA SER A 15 -16.91 -3.72 -29.05
C SER A 15 -16.73 -4.03 -27.57
N SER A 16 -17.77 -3.66 -26.83
CA SER A 16 -18.02 -3.85 -25.41
C SER A 16 -18.30 -5.31 -25.06
N VAL A 17 -17.82 -5.79 -23.91
CA VAL A 17 -18.54 -6.82 -23.13
C VAL A 17 -18.58 -6.39 -21.67
N LEU A 18 -19.76 -5.90 -21.31
CA LEU A 18 -20.22 -5.59 -19.97
C LEU A 18 -20.60 -6.92 -19.30
N ALA A 19 -19.84 -7.36 -18.29
CA ALA A 19 -20.24 -8.45 -17.41
C ALA A 19 -20.48 -7.90 -16.00
N LEU A 20 -21.78 -7.72 -15.74
CA LEU A 20 -22.41 -7.34 -14.49
C LEU A 20 -22.22 -8.45 -13.44
N CYS A 21 -21.51 -8.17 -12.34
CA CYS A 21 -21.54 -8.99 -11.14
C CYS A 21 -21.83 -8.10 -9.92
N LEU A 22 -23.12 -7.97 -9.60
CA LEU A 22 -23.60 -7.40 -8.34
C LEU A 22 -23.76 -8.52 -7.30
N ILE A 23 -22.92 -8.43 -6.27
CA ILE A 23 -23.13 -8.69 -4.84
C ILE A 23 -24.20 -9.69 -4.36
N LEU A 24 -23.78 -10.66 -3.52
CA LEU A 24 -24.49 -10.95 -2.26
C LEU A 24 -23.60 -11.64 -1.21
N SER A 25 -23.52 -10.98 -0.05
CA SER A 25 -23.34 -11.49 1.32
C SER A 25 -22.00 -12.10 1.77
N THR A 26 -21.36 -11.28 2.59
CA THR A 26 -20.39 -11.56 3.65
C THR A 26 -20.83 -12.65 4.64
N VAL A 27 -19.90 -13.54 5.00
CA VAL A 27 -19.86 -14.14 6.34
C VAL A 27 -18.52 -13.76 6.97
N VAL A 28 -18.60 -12.94 8.02
CA VAL A 28 -17.46 -12.56 8.86
C VAL A 28 -17.21 -13.71 9.83
N ALA A 29 -16.10 -14.41 9.68
CA ALA A 29 -15.55 -15.26 10.73
C ALA A 29 -14.56 -14.43 11.54
N VAL A 30 -15.01 -13.96 12.71
CA VAL A 30 -14.16 -13.40 13.76
C VAL A 30 -13.36 -14.55 14.34
N VAL A 31 -12.04 -14.55 14.18
CA VAL A 31 -11.13 -15.40 14.96
C VAL A 31 -10.09 -14.49 15.61
N SER A 32 -10.27 -14.31 16.91
CA SER A 32 -9.32 -13.67 17.83
C SER A 32 -7.98 -14.40 17.84
N PRO A 33 -6.83 -13.72 18.03
CA PRO A 33 -5.62 -14.38 18.46
C PRO A 33 -5.64 -14.49 19.99
N ALA A 34 -5.88 -15.69 20.51
CA ALA A 34 -5.50 -16.07 21.87
C ALA A 34 -4.04 -16.53 21.85
N ASN A 35 -3.26 -16.00 22.81
CA ASN A 35 -1.94 -16.47 23.19
C ASN A 35 -1.89 -17.99 23.31
N GLU A 36 -0.87 -18.61 22.74
CA GLU A 36 -0.27 -19.81 23.32
C GLU A 36 1.26 -19.66 23.40
N GLU A 37 1.68 -19.40 24.62
CA GLU A 37 2.97 -19.73 25.20
C GLU A 37 3.13 -21.25 25.20
N THR A 38 4.12 -21.82 24.50
CA THR A 38 4.73 -23.07 24.96
C THR A 38 6.13 -23.36 24.39
N ALA A 39 7.05 -23.45 25.34
CA ALA A 39 8.12 -24.44 25.48
C ALA A 39 9.11 -24.69 24.33
N ALA A 40 10.34 -24.25 24.60
CA ALA A 40 11.57 -24.84 24.10
C ALA A 40 11.60 -26.37 24.30
N ILE A 41 11.95 -27.11 23.24
CA ILE A 41 12.34 -28.51 23.33
C ILE A 41 13.72 -28.69 22.71
N ARG A 42 14.65 -29.07 23.59
CA ARG A 42 16.03 -29.48 23.34
C ARG A 42 16.03 -30.95 22.87
N PRO A 43 16.81 -31.36 21.86
CA PRO A 43 17.12 -32.76 21.65
C PRO A 43 18.29 -33.21 22.55
N GLN A 44 18.05 -34.21 23.41
CA GLN A 44 19.07 -34.99 24.10
C GLN A 44 19.46 -36.24 23.27
N PRO A 45 20.61 -36.88 23.54
CA PRO A 45 21.29 -37.82 22.65
C PRO A 45 20.85 -39.28 22.86
N ALA A 46 21.04 -40.12 21.83
CA ALA A 46 21.02 -41.58 21.96
C ALA A 46 22.14 -42.23 21.11
N VAL A 47 23.03 -42.92 21.84
CA VAL A 47 23.97 -44.00 21.47
C VAL A 47 23.15 -45.23 20.98
N ALA A 48 23.58 -46.24 20.22
CA ALA A 48 24.87 -46.78 19.81
C ALA A 48 24.71 -47.75 18.59
N ALA A 49 25.86 -48.05 17.97
CA ALA A 49 26.28 -49.13 17.05
C ALA A 49 25.33 -50.30 16.64
N GLU A 50 25.41 -50.72 15.36
CA GLU A 50 26.14 -51.94 14.92
C GLU A 50 26.13 -52.10 13.38
N SER A 51 27.24 -52.65 12.88
CA SER A 51 27.69 -53.05 11.53
C SER A 51 26.68 -53.56 10.48
N ALA A 52 26.90 -53.13 9.23
CA ALA A 52 27.13 -54.04 8.09
C ALA A 52 27.80 -53.30 6.90
N THR A 53 28.99 -53.73 6.52
CA THR A 53 29.64 -53.41 5.24
C THR A 53 28.90 -54.05 4.06
N PRO A 54 28.96 -53.46 2.86
CA PRO A 54 29.86 -54.05 1.87
C PRO A 54 30.72 -53.03 1.10
N SER A 55 31.94 -53.45 0.80
CA SER A 55 32.83 -52.86 -0.20
C SER A 55 32.15 -52.75 -1.57
N SER A 56 32.30 -51.59 -2.21
CA SER A 56 32.38 -51.51 -3.66
C SER A 56 33.43 -50.46 -4.04
N ASN A 57 34.60 -50.98 -4.40
CA ASN A 57 35.54 -50.52 -5.41
C ASN A 57 35.61 -49.01 -5.73
N THR A 58 36.71 -48.41 -5.26
CA THR A 58 37.72 -47.74 -6.09
C THR A 58 37.26 -47.20 -7.45
N GLU A 59 37.10 -45.88 -7.52
CA GLU A 59 38.04 -45.07 -8.31
C GLU A 59 38.21 -43.69 -7.66
N ALA A 60 39.00 -43.67 -6.58
CA ALA A 60 39.70 -42.47 -6.19
C ALA A 60 40.64 -42.10 -7.33
N ARG A 61 40.19 -41.20 -8.21
CA ARG A 61 41.06 -40.54 -9.18
C ARG A 61 42.10 -39.79 -8.34
N SER A 62 43.27 -40.41 -8.21
CA SER A 62 44.50 -39.77 -7.72
C SER A 62 44.55 -38.36 -8.29
N PRO A 63 44.67 -37.28 -7.48
CA PRO A 63 44.87 -35.96 -8.06
C PRO A 63 46.12 -36.07 -8.92
N ALA A 64 45.96 -35.86 -10.23
CA ALA A 64 47.05 -35.92 -11.17
C ALA A 64 48.12 -34.93 -10.72
N VAL A 65 49.14 -35.44 -10.04
CA VAL A 65 50.31 -34.69 -9.60
C VAL A 65 51.00 -34.23 -10.88
N GLY A 66 50.87 -32.92 -11.19
CA GLY A 66 51.55 -32.29 -12.32
C GLY A 66 50.68 -31.44 -13.27
N GLN A 67 49.35 -31.39 -13.11
CA GLN A 67 48.55 -30.44 -13.92
C GLN A 67 48.49 -29.06 -13.25
N PRO A 68 48.77 -27.96 -13.99
CA PRO A 68 48.55 -26.61 -13.46
C PRO A 68 47.05 -26.43 -13.12
N PRO A 69 46.72 -25.64 -12.08
CA PRO A 69 45.33 -25.42 -11.70
C PRO A 69 44.54 -24.81 -12.87
N THR A 70 43.34 -25.33 -13.11
CA THR A 70 42.45 -24.76 -14.13
C THR A 70 41.75 -23.54 -13.54
N VAL A 71 41.91 -22.39 -14.19
CA VAL A 71 41.24 -21.14 -13.82
C VAL A 71 40.21 -20.80 -14.89
N GLU A 72 38.96 -20.65 -14.47
CA GLU A 72 37.85 -20.23 -15.34
C GLU A 72 37.22 -18.94 -14.80
N THR A 73 36.81 -18.06 -15.69
CA THR A 73 35.94 -16.93 -15.35
C THR A 73 34.56 -17.13 -15.96
N ARG A 74 33.52 -16.77 -15.20
CA ARG A 74 32.13 -16.80 -15.66
C ARG A 74 31.44 -15.51 -15.30
N THR A 75 30.59 -15.03 -16.20
CA THR A 75 29.69 -13.91 -15.92
C THR A 75 28.37 -14.45 -15.39
N VAL A 76 27.92 -13.95 -14.25
CA VAL A 76 26.62 -14.28 -13.67
C VAL A 76 25.86 -13.00 -13.33
N THR A 77 24.54 -13.05 -13.45
CA THR A 77 23.65 -11.96 -13.07
C THR A 77 22.89 -12.32 -11.80
N ALA A 78 22.76 -11.37 -10.89
CA ALA A 78 21.86 -11.43 -9.74
C ALA A 78 20.92 -10.23 -9.76
N THR A 79 19.74 -10.38 -9.17
CA THR A 79 18.78 -9.29 -8.98
C THR A 79 18.69 -8.93 -7.50
N GLU A 80 18.64 -7.64 -7.21
CA GLU A 80 18.34 -7.11 -5.87
C GLU A 80 17.15 -6.17 -5.95
N SER A 81 16.33 -6.17 -4.91
CA SER A 81 15.20 -5.26 -4.78
C SER A 81 15.66 -3.86 -4.35
N ILE A 82 15.03 -2.82 -4.90
CA ILE A 82 15.20 -1.43 -4.46
C ILE A 82 13.92 -1.03 -3.71
N PRO A 83 13.97 -0.70 -2.42
CA PRO A 83 12.78 -0.29 -1.68
C PRO A 83 12.17 0.98 -2.30
N PHE A 84 10.87 1.14 -2.16
CA PHE A 84 10.19 2.37 -2.52
C PHE A 84 10.21 3.38 -1.38
N GLU A 85 10.07 4.65 -1.72
CA GLU A 85 9.83 5.72 -0.76
C GLU A 85 8.34 5.90 -0.51
N ALA A 86 7.98 6.38 0.69
CA ALA A 86 6.61 6.75 1.01
C ALA A 86 6.49 8.26 1.18
N LYS A 87 5.42 8.84 0.62
CA LYS A 87 5.11 10.26 0.70
C LYS A 87 3.67 10.48 1.19
N ALA A 88 3.55 11.28 2.23
CA ALA A 88 2.28 11.80 2.72
C ALA A 88 1.96 13.15 2.06
N VAL A 89 0.69 13.36 1.68
CA VAL A 89 0.19 14.64 1.16
C VAL A 89 -1.13 14.98 1.83
N ASP A 90 -1.27 16.23 2.30
CA ASP A 90 -2.54 16.70 2.84
C ASP A 90 -3.57 16.94 1.73
N ASP A 91 -4.81 16.52 1.97
CA ASP A 91 -5.91 16.62 1.04
C ASP A 91 -7.16 17.24 1.69
N PRO A 92 -7.49 18.51 1.36
CA PRO A 92 -8.64 19.18 1.94
C PRO A 92 -9.98 18.68 1.38
N SER A 93 -9.97 17.79 0.39
CA SER A 93 -11.19 17.14 -0.13
C SER A 93 -11.59 15.90 0.67
N LEU A 94 -10.64 15.26 1.35
CA LEU A 94 -10.87 14.10 2.22
C LEU A 94 -11.18 14.54 3.65
N ALA A 95 -12.14 13.85 4.28
CA ALA A 95 -12.57 14.14 5.65
C ALA A 95 -11.38 14.08 6.62
N ALA A 96 -11.30 15.05 7.54
CA ALA A 96 -10.22 15.09 8.52
C ALA A 96 -10.08 13.76 9.28
N GLY A 97 -8.85 13.26 9.40
CA GLY A 97 -8.53 12.00 10.07
C GLY A 97 -8.68 10.74 9.21
N THR A 98 -9.12 10.87 7.95
CA THR A 98 -9.13 9.75 6.98
C THR A 98 -7.79 9.67 6.24
N THR A 99 -7.47 8.48 5.72
CA THR A 99 -6.31 8.25 4.85
C THR A 99 -6.71 7.48 3.61
N GLU A 100 -6.07 7.79 2.48
CA GLU A 100 -6.28 7.11 1.20
C GLU A 100 -4.95 6.92 0.46
N VAL A 101 -4.66 5.69 0.03
CA VAL A 101 -3.49 5.43 -0.83
C VAL A 101 -3.84 5.78 -2.27
N ARG A 102 -3.26 6.86 -2.79
CA ARG A 102 -3.46 7.32 -4.18
C ARG A 102 -2.54 6.62 -5.17
N THR A 103 -1.36 6.23 -4.72
CA THR A 103 -0.40 5.47 -5.52
C THR A 103 0.25 4.46 -4.63
N ALA A 104 0.11 3.18 -4.94
CA ALA A 104 0.77 2.13 -4.18
C ALA A 104 2.28 2.14 -4.43
N GLY A 105 3.05 1.95 -3.37
CA GLY A 105 4.50 1.77 -3.48
C GLY A 105 4.84 0.46 -4.18
N VAL A 106 5.79 0.51 -5.11
CA VAL A 106 6.30 -0.69 -5.78
C VAL A 106 7.81 -0.68 -5.72
N ALA A 107 8.41 -1.75 -5.21
CA ALA A 107 9.85 -1.91 -5.18
C ALA A 107 10.42 -1.96 -6.61
N GLY A 108 11.55 -1.29 -6.80
CA GLY A 108 12.34 -1.40 -8.02
C GLY A 108 13.21 -2.67 -8.01
N VAL A 109 13.94 -2.86 -9.10
CA VAL A 109 14.90 -3.96 -9.25
C VAL A 109 16.19 -3.40 -9.83
N LYS A 110 17.32 -3.80 -9.26
CA LYS A 110 18.64 -3.67 -9.87
C LYS A 110 19.21 -5.02 -10.24
N THR A 111 19.88 -5.06 -11.37
CA THR A 111 20.62 -6.21 -11.86
C THR A 111 22.11 -5.97 -11.66
N LEU A 112 22.74 -6.88 -10.94
CA LEU A 112 24.16 -6.90 -10.67
C LEU A 112 24.81 -7.97 -11.53
N THR A 113 25.82 -7.58 -12.30
CA THR A 113 26.61 -8.50 -13.13
C THR A 113 27.95 -8.72 -12.47
N TYR A 114 28.28 -9.97 -12.17
CA TYR A 114 29.52 -10.36 -11.53
C TYR A 114 30.39 -11.21 -12.45
N GLU A 115 31.70 -11.03 -12.35
CA GLU A 115 32.68 -12.01 -12.77
C GLU A 115 32.99 -12.93 -11.58
N ILE A 116 32.79 -14.22 -11.77
CA ILE A 116 33.13 -15.27 -10.82
C ILE A 116 34.37 -15.97 -11.33
N THR A 117 35.43 -16.00 -10.50
CA THR A 117 36.64 -16.76 -10.77
C THR A 117 36.53 -18.11 -10.07
N LEU A 118 36.74 -19.18 -10.83
CA LEU A 118 36.77 -20.55 -10.33
C LEU A 118 38.18 -21.12 -10.49
N THR A 119 38.71 -21.72 -9.44
CA THR A 119 39.96 -22.51 -9.49
C THR A 119 39.61 -23.96 -9.20
N ASN A 120 39.87 -24.85 -10.15
CA ASN A 120 39.50 -26.27 -10.08
C ASN A 120 38.01 -26.48 -9.73
N GLY A 121 37.13 -25.66 -10.32
CA GLY A 121 35.67 -25.73 -10.11
C GLY A 121 35.16 -25.09 -8.81
N VAL A 122 36.05 -24.62 -7.93
CA VAL A 122 35.68 -23.93 -6.68
C VAL A 122 35.76 -22.43 -6.88
N GLN A 123 34.73 -21.68 -6.45
CA GLN A 123 34.75 -20.22 -6.51
C GLN A 123 35.88 -19.65 -5.62
N THR A 124 36.83 -18.96 -6.24
CA THR A 124 37.96 -18.31 -5.58
C THR A 124 37.91 -16.78 -5.67
N GLY A 125 37.04 -16.23 -6.53
CA GLY A 125 36.88 -14.79 -6.67
C GLY A 125 35.46 -14.38 -7.09
N LYS A 126 35.06 -13.17 -6.68
CA LYS A 126 33.83 -12.50 -7.12
C LYS A 126 34.13 -11.01 -7.29
N LYS A 127 33.88 -10.46 -8.48
CA LYS A 127 34.08 -9.05 -8.80
C LYS A 127 32.81 -8.49 -9.42
N LEU A 128 32.30 -7.38 -8.90
CA LEU A 128 31.18 -6.65 -9.51
C LEU A 128 31.69 -5.98 -10.79
N LEU A 129 31.04 -6.27 -11.92
CA LEU A 129 31.34 -5.68 -13.22
C LEU A 129 30.39 -4.53 -13.56
N ALA A 130 29.09 -4.70 -13.27
CA ALA A 130 28.07 -3.70 -13.56
C ALA A 130 26.92 -3.76 -12.56
N GLU A 131 26.34 -2.60 -12.29
CA GLU A 131 25.10 -2.42 -11.55
C GLU A 131 24.17 -1.56 -12.40
N VAL A 132 22.98 -2.08 -12.71
CA VAL A 132 21.99 -1.41 -13.55
C VAL A 132 20.63 -1.48 -12.88
N ILE A 133 19.98 -0.33 -12.71
CA ILE A 133 18.57 -0.28 -12.29
C ILE A 133 17.73 -0.71 -13.50
N THR A 134 17.13 -1.89 -13.43
CA THR A 134 16.30 -2.45 -14.51
C THR A 134 14.83 -2.09 -14.35
N THR A 135 14.39 -1.76 -13.13
CA THR A 135 13.07 -1.21 -12.85
C THR A 135 13.20 -0.20 -11.71
N ALA A 136 12.77 1.04 -11.93
CA ALA A 136 12.78 2.06 -10.88
C ALA A 136 11.67 1.77 -9.85
N PRO A 137 11.90 2.04 -8.55
CA PRO A 137 10.83 1.97 -7.57
C PRO A 137 9.77 3.04 -7.87
N THR A 138 8.50 2.71 -7.58
CA THR A 138 7.39 3.66 -7.60
C THR A 138 7.12 4.11 -6.17
N THR A 139 7.18 5.42 -5.93
CA THR A 139 6.88 6.03 -4.62
C THR A 139 5.42 5.79 -4.23
N GLU A 140 5.20 5.37 -2.99
CA GLU A 140 3.87 5.33 -2.40
C GLU A 140 3.40 6.75 -2.08
N VAL A 141 2.17 7.09 -2.46
CA VAL A 141 1.56 8.37 -2.13
C VAL A 141 0.28 8.13 -1.35
N THR A 142 0.27 8.56 -0.10
CA THR A 142 -0.87 8.50 0.80
C THR A 142 -1.40 9.90 1.05
N ALA A 143 -2.68 10.11 0.77
CA ALA A 143 -3.40 11.33 1.06
C ALA A 143 -3.94 11.29 2.50
N HIS A 144 -3.69 12.34 3.27
CA HIS A 144 -4.27 12.53 4.60
C HIS A 144 -5.38 13.57 4.52
N GLY A 145 -6.58 13.21 4.97
CA GLY A 145 -7.70 14.11 4.94
C GLY A 145 -7.52 15.28 5.91
N THR A 146 -7.70 16.48 5.38
CA THR A 146 -7.61 17.75 6.11
C THR A 146 -8.83 18.64 5.90
N LYS A 147 -9.93 18.10 5.35
CA LYS A 147 -11.17 18.84 5.16
C LYS A 147 -11.65 19.43 6.49
N ALA A 148 -11.69 20.76 6.54
CA ALA A 148 -12.18 21.48 7.71
C ALA A 148 -13.64 21.09 7.99
N LEU A 149 -13.95 20.88 9.28
CA LEU A 149 -15.33 20.76 9.71
C LEU A 149 -16.01 22.12 9.60
N SER A 150 -17.28 22.11 9.19
CA SER A 150 -18.11 23.31 9.22
C SER A 150 -18.28 23.77 10.67
N PRO A 151 -18.11 25.07 10.98
CA PRO A 151 -18.48 25.60 12.30
C PRO A 151 -20.00 25.69 12.48
N CYS A 152 -20.77 25.47 11.40
CA CYS A 152 -22.23 25.51 11.41
C CYS A 152 -22.80 24.11 11.61
N ASP A 153 -23.83 24.00 12.44
CA ASP A 153 -24.55 22.78 12.73
C ASP A 153 -25.30 22.27 11.48
N PRO A 154 -25.15 20.98 11.11
CA PRO A 154 -25.72 20.42 9.89
C PRO A 154 -27.24 20.25 9.89
N ASN A 155 -27.92 20.38 11.04
CA ASN A 155 -29.38 20.34 11.11
C ASN A 155 -30.04 21.60 10.54
N TYR A 156 -29.27 22.65 10.28
CA TYR A 156 -29.77 23.92 9.78
C TYR A 156 -29.06 24.36 8.49
N THR A 157 -29.77 25.09 7.64
CA THR A 157 -29.24 25.70 6.41
C THR A 157 -29.67 27.17 6.31
N GLY A 158 -29.17 27.88 5.30
CA GLY A 158 -29.37 29.32 5.17
C GLY A 158 -28.33 30.06 6.00
N ALA A 159 -28.68 30.52 7.19
CA ALA A 159 -27.72 31.13 8.10
C ALA A 159 -26.91 30.08 8.88
N CYS A 160 -25.66 30.41 9.21
CA CYS A 160 -24.77 29.55 9.98
C CYS A 160 -25.21 29.51 11.45
N VAL A 161 -25.81 28.39 11.87
CA VAL A 161 -26.09 28.11 13.28
C VAL A 161 -24.81 27.56 13.92
N PRO A 162 -24.16 28.26 14.87
CA PRO A 162 -22.91 27.79 15.46
C PRO A 162 -23.12 26.49 16.26
N ILE A 163 -22.15 25.58 16.23
CA ILE A 163 -22.17 24.39 17.08
C ILE A 163 -21.88 24.81 18.53
N ALA A 164 -22.91 24.88 19.37
CA ALA A 164 -22.83 25.26 20.78
C ALA A 164 -23.73 24.37 21.66
N SER A 165 -23.64 24.54 22.99
CA SER A 165 -24.56 23.82 23.91
C SER A 165 -26.01 24.30 23.79
N ASP A 166 -26.19 25.56 23.40
CA ASP A 166 -27.46 26.24 23.24
C ASP A 166 -27.26 27.42 22.28
N VAL A 167 -28.23 27.66 21.41
CA VAL A 167 -28.18 28.72 20.39
C VAL A 167 -29.54 29.39 20.34
N ASP A 168 -29.56 30.72 20.46
CA ASP A 168 -30.80 31.49 20.43
C ASP A 168 -30.93 32.33 19.16
N CYS A 169 -32.17 32.75 18.86
CA CYS A 169 -32.42 33.77 17.86
C CYS A 169 -31.89 35.15 18.31
N ALA A 170 -31.05 35.76 17.48
CA ALA A 170 -30.52 37.10 17.74
C ALA A 170 -31.65 38.14 17.83
N GLY A 171 -31.72 38.87 18.94
CA GLY A 171 -32.78 39.85 19.21
C GLY A 171 -33.97 39.30 19.99
N GLY A 172 -33.99 38.01 20.30
CA GLY A 172 -34.94 37.39 21.22
C GLY A 172 -34.58 37.58 22.69
N THR A 173 -35.34 36.92 23.57
CA THR A 173 -35.12 36.90 25.04
C THR A 173 -34.17 35.79 25.50
N GLY A 174 -33.52 35.11 24.55
CA GLY A 174 -32.59 34.03 24.81
C GLY A 174 -31.45 34.42 25.75
N ASN A 175 -30.93 33.44 26.49
CA ASN A 175 -29.85 33.58 27.45
C ASN A 175 -28.68 32.64 27.18
N GLY A 176 -28.71 31.96 26.04
CA GLY A 176 -27.74 31.01 25.58
C GLY A 176 -26.38 31.65 25.27
N PRO A 177 -25.33 30.81 25.19
CA PRO A 177 -23.97 31.24 24.94
C PRO A 177 -23.71 31.69 23.49
N ALA A 178 -24.61 31.37 22.56
CA ALA A 178 -24.48 31.68 21.15
C ALA A 178 -25.82 32.16 20.55
N TYR A 179 -25.74 32.96 19.49
CA TYR A 179 -26.91 33.51 18.81
C TYR A 179 -26.74 33.39 17.30
N VAL A 180 -27.85 33.12 16.60
CA VAL A 180 -27.91 33.13 15.14
C VAL A 180 -28.87 34.20 14.64
N LYS A 181 -28.51 34.87 13.55
CA LYS A 181 -29.39 35.82 12.88
C LYS A 181 -30.13 35.10 11.76
N GLY A 182 -31.45 34.97 11.90
CA GLY A 182 -32.30 34.28 10.94
C GLY A 182 -32.62 35.07 9.67
N PRO A 183 -33.45 34.48 8.78
CA PRO A 183 -34.07 33.16 8.95
C PRO A 183 -33.07 32.01 8.80
N VAL A 184 -33.19 30.98 9.63
CA VAL A 184 -32.55 29.67 9.46
C VAL A 184 -33.57 28.69 8.93
N LYS A 185 -33.15 27.70 8.16
CA LYS A 185 -34.03 26.62 7.71
C LYS A 185 -33.67 25.33 8.42
N VAL A 186 -34.63 24.69 9.09
CA VAL A 186 -34.45 23.38 9.69
C VAL A 186 -34.47 22.32 8.57
N VAL A 187 -33.44 21.48 8.51
CA VAL A 187 -33.32 20.38 7.53
C VAL A 187 -33.11 19.01 8.18
N GLY A 188 -32.79 19.00 9.48
CA GLY A 188 -32.63 17.80 10.31
C GLY A 188 -33.58 17.86 11.51
N SER A 189 -33.01 17.75 12.70
CA SER A 189 -33.75 17.96 13.95
C SER A 189 -33.56 19.39 14.45
N ASP A 190 -34.64 20.04 14.90
CA ASP A 190 -34.55 21.30 15.62
C ASP A 190 -34.06 21.05 17.05
N ILE A 191 -32.73 20.98 17.21
CA ILE A 191 -32.08 20.67 18.50
C ILE A 191 -31.95 21.87 19.43
N TYR A 192 -32.21 23.07 18.93
CA TYR A 192 -32.11 24.34 19.66
C TYR A 192 -33.46 25.05 19.76
N ASP A 193 -34.56 24.39 19.35
CA ASP A 193 -35.92 24.92 19.37
C ASP A 193 -36.04 26.31 18.69
N LEU A 194 -35.35 26.48 17.56
CA LEU A 194 -35.32 27.74 16.80
C LEU A 194 -36.59 27.96 15.96
N ASP A 195 -37.30 26.88 15.64
CA ASP A 195 -38.54 26.81 14.87
C ASP A 195 -39.69 26.38 15.80
N ASN A 196 -40.27 27.37 16.49
CA ASN A 196 -41.26 27.14 17.54
C ASN A 196 -42.65 26.78 17.01
N ASP A 197 -42.97 27.11 15.76
CA ASP A 197 -44.25 26.83 15.11
C ASP A 197 -44.19 25.67 14.09
N ASN A 198 -43.00 25.08 13.93
CA ASN A 198 -42.73 23.86 13.16
C ASN A 198 -43.06 24.01 11.67
N ASP A 199 -42.67 25.12 11.08
CA ASP A 199 -42.86 25.41 9.65
C ASP A 199 -41.60 25.20 8.78
N ASP A 200 -40.55 24.63 9.39
CA ASP A 200 -39.19 24.43 8.88
C ASP A 200 -38.35 25.73 8.79
N ILE A 201 -38.85 26.87 9.27
CA ILE A 201 -38.14 28.15 9.33
C ILE A 201 -37.99 28.57 10.79
N GLY A 202 -36.78 28.97 11.17
CA GLY A 202 -36.49 29.45 12.52
C GLY A 202 -35.94 30.86 12.53
N CYS A 203 -36.09 31.54 13.67
CA CYS A 203 -35.60 32.90 13.90
C CYS A 203 -36.08 33.94 12.88
N GLU A 204 -37.36 33.91 12.54
CA GLU A 204 -38.03 34.94 11.73
C GLU A 204 -38.32 36.27 12.45
#